data_AF-E4XMI0-F1
#
_entry.id   AF-E4XMI0-F1
#
_cell.length_a   1.000
_cell.length_b   1.000
_cell.length_c   1.000
_cell.angle_alpha   90.00
_cell.angle_beta   90.00
_cell.angle_gamma   90.00
#
_symmetry.space_group_name_H-M   'P 1'
#
loop_
_entity.id
_entity.type
_entity.pdbx_description
1 polymer ?
#
loop_
_entity_poly.entity_id
_entity_poly.type
_entity_poly.pdbx_seq_one_letter_code
_entity_poly.pdbx_strand_id
1 'polypeptide(L)' 'MADSDSDYASDHSDAKIYCRCIYRHDAINSDELSLNVGDMVRVTDSADSDWWWGESNNREGWFSTAFVRGTKSSIPAC' A
#
# COMPACT_ATOMS: atom_id res chain seq x y z
N MET A 1 -21.68 -9.33 -38.02
CA MET A 1 -20.30 -9.10 -37.56
C MET A 1 -20.38 -9.13 -36.05
N ALA A 2 -20.21 -10.32 -35.47
CA ALA A 2 -20.37 -10.57 -34.05
C ALA A 2 -18.99 -10.80 -33.41
N ASP A 3 -18.95 -10.54 -32.11
CA ASP A 3 -17.90 -10.83 -31.14
C ASP A 3 -16.70 -9.86 -31.11
N SER A 4 -16.92 -8.72 -30.44
CA SER A 4 -15.87 -8.04 -29.68
C SER A 4 -16.05 -8.44 -28.21
N ASP A 5 -15.61 -9.65 -27.88
CA ASP A 5 -15.43 -10.04 -26.48
C ASP A 5 -14.03 -9.57 -26.07
N SER A 6 -13.99 -8.37 -25.49
CA SER A 6 -12.81 -7.85 -24.81
C SER A 6 -13.15 -7.65 -23.34
N ASP A 7 -13.58 -8.73 -22.70
CA ASP A 7 -13.73 -8.83 -21.26
C ASP A 7 -12.58 -9.68 -20.70
N TYR A 8 -11.36 -9.19 -20.88
CA TYR A 8 -10.24 -9.58 -20.02
C TYR A 8 -9.92 -8.38 -19.13
N ALA A 9 -10.96 -7.91 -18.40
CA ALA A 9 -10.76 -7.19 -17.15
C ALA A 9 -10.01 -8.14 -16.23
N SER A 10 -8.69 -8.17 -16.44
CA SER A 10 -7.80 -9.11 -15.82
C SER A 10 -7.79 -8.73 -14.36
N ASP A 11 -8.54 -9.48 -13.56
CA ASP A 11 -8.35 -9.64 -12.13
C ASP A 11 -6.93 -10.20 -11.94
N HIS A 12 -5.91 -9.41 -12.26
CA HIS A 12 -4.64 -9.50 -11.57
C HIS A 12 -5.01 -9.02 -10.19
N SER A 13 -5.38 -9.98 -9.35
CA SER A 13 -5.62 -9.82 -7.93
C SER A 13 -4.28 -9.44 -7.30
N ASP A 14 -3.84 -8.21 -7.58
CA ASP A 14 -2.93 -7.46 -6.75
C ASP A 14 -3.68 -7.28 -5.44
N ALA A 15 -3.49 -8.26 -4.56
CA ALA A 15 -4.07 -8.24 -3.23
C ALA A 15 -3.57 -6.94 -2.60
N LYS A 16 -4.43 -5.91 -2.57
CA LYS A 16 -4.06 -4.58 -2.09
C LYS A 16 -3.60 -4.71 -0.64
N ILE A 17 -2.30 -4.66 -0.43
CA ILE A 17 -1.71 -4.73 0.90
C ILE A 17 -1.90 -3.35 1.53
N TYR A 18 -2.50 -3.33 2.71
CA TYR A 18 -2.61 -2.12 3.50
C TYR A 18 -1.83 -2.27 4.79
N CYS A 19 -1.15 -1.20 5.16
CA CYS A 19 -0.48 -1.10 6.43
C CYS A 19 -0.86 0.22 7.10
N ARG A 20 -0.80 0.20 8.43
CA ARG A 20 -1.05 1.37 9.26
C ARG A 20 0.27 1.89 9.79
N CYS A 21 0.53 3.17 9.60
CA CYS A 21 1.66 3.85 10.19
C CYS A 21 1.53 3.86 11.72
N ILE A 22 2.55 3.34 12.42
CA ILE A 22 2.63 3.27 13.88
C ILE A 22 3.63 4.28 14.45
N TYR A 23 4.52 4.82 13.61
CA TYR A 23 5.48 5.86 13.96
C TYR A 23 5.55 6.90 12.84
N ARG A 24 5.55 8.18 13.22
CA ARG A 24 5.68 9.28 12.24
C ARG A 24 6.97 9.12 11.45
N HIS A 25 6.85 9.23 10.13
CA HIS A 25 7.96 9.25 9.20
C HIS A 25 7.91 10.56 8.42
N ASP A 26 8.89 11.43 8.64
CA ASP A 26 9.02 12.67 7.86
C ASP A 26 9.93 12.38 6.67
N ALA A 27 9.39 12.51 5.45
CA ALA A 27 10.17 12.30 4.24
C ALA A 27 11.30 13.33 4.15
N ILE A 28 12.51 12.85 3.89
CA ILE A 28 13.69 13.70 3.71
C ILE A 28 13.90 13.95 2.21
N ASN A 29 13.65 12.94 1.38
CA ASN A 29 13.79 12.99 -0.07
C ASN A 29 12.44 13.16 -0.77
N SER A 30 12.44 13.63 -2.01
CA SER A 30 11.23 13.75 -2.85
C SER A 30 10.56 12.41 -3.12
N ASP A 31 11.34 11.34 -3.06
CA ASP A 31 10.92 9.98 -3.40
C ASP A 31 10.47 9.21 -2.15
N GLU A 32 10.51 9.84 -0.97
CA GLU A 32 10.05 9.27 0.30
C GLU A 32 8.63 9.75 0.63
N LEU A 33 7.85 8.86 1.26
CA LEU A 33 6.47 9.13 1.64
C LEU A 33 6.38 9.61 3.09
N SER A 34 5.92 10.83 3.31
CA SER A 34 5.66 11.32 4.67
C SER A 34 4.40 10.69 5.26
N LEU A 35 4.52 10.12 6.45
CA LEU A 35 3.44 9.41 7.15
C LEU A 35 3.26 9.92 8.58
N ASN A 36 2.01 10.04 9.00
CA ASN A 36 1.64 10.32 10.38
C ASN A 36 1.16 9.04 11.09
N VAL A 37 1.38 8.98 12.42
CA VAL A 37 0.88 7.87 13.24
C VAL A 37 -0.63 7.74 13.05
N GLY A 38 -1.06 6.55 12.64
CA GLY A 38 -2.45 6.24 12.35
C GLY A 38 -2.81 6.24 10.88
N ASP A 39 -1.98 6.80 10.00
CA ASP A 39 -2.23 6.85 8.56
C ASP A 39 -2.31 5.46 7.96
N MET A 40 -3.23 5.30 7.00
CA MET A 40 -3.32 4.10 6.19
C MET A 40 -2.51 4.32 4.90
N VAL A 41 -1.63 3.36 4.62
CA VAL A 41 -0.80 3.35 3.43
C VAL A 41 -1.19 2.15 2.60
N ARG A 42 -1.49 2.39 1.33
CA ARG A 42 -1.70 1.36 0.33
C ARG A 42 -0.35 0.98 -0.24
N VAL A 43 0.12 -0.22 0.07
CA VAL A 43 1.39 -0.73 -0.45
C VAL A 43 1.17 -1.13 -1.90
N THR A 44 2.00 -0.60 -2.78
CA THR A 44 1.98 -0.85 -4.23
C THR A 44 3.22 -1.58 -4.70
N ASP A 45 4.34 -1.46 -3.97
CA ASP A 45 5.52 -2.31 -4.15
C ASP A 45 6.07 -2.75 -2.78
N SER A 46 6.16 -4.06 -2.60
CA SER A 46 6.77 -4.69 -1.42
C SER A 46 7.84 -5.70 -1.81
N ALA A 47 8.54 -5.46 -2.93
CA ALA A 47 9.62 -6.33 -3.40
C ALA A 47 10.80 -6.38 -2.44
N ASP A 48 11.03 -5.32 -1.67
CA ASP A 48 12.06 -5.22 -0.64
C ASP A 48 11.49 -5.51 0.77
N SER A 49 12.35 -5.94 1.70
CA SER A 49 11.96 -6.25 3.07
C SER A 49 11.98 -5.04 4.00
N ASP A 50 12.85 -4.07 3.72
CA ASP A 50 13.10 -2.93 4.61
C ASP A 50 12.35 -1.67 4.16
N TRP A 51 12.10 -1.54 2.85
CA TRP A 51 11.48 -0.37 2.23
C TRP A 51 10.36 -0.76 1.28
N TRP A 52 9.18 -0.19 1.48
CA TRP A 52 8.05 -0.41 0.60
C TRP A 52 7.69 0.88 -0.12
N TRP A 53 7.21 0.74 -1.36
CA TRP A 53 6.56 1.84 -2.06
C TRP A 53 5.07 1.76 -1.77
N GLY A 54 4.48 2.90 -1.45
CA GLY A 54 3.06 2.97 -1.21
C GLY A 54 2.51 4.35 -1.42
N GLU A 55 1.19 4.43 -1.26
CA GLU A 55 0.42 5.64 -1.45
C GLU A 55 -0.36 5.97 -0.18
N SER A 56 -0.28 7.23 0.25
CA SER A 56 -1.07 7.78 1.34
C SER A 56 -1.38 9.26 1.09
N ASN A 57 -2.61 9.68 1.34
CA ASN A 57 -3.05 11.08 1.16
C ASN A 57 -2.69 11.67 -0.22
N ASN A 58 -2.91 10.90 -1.30
CA ASN A 58 -2.58 11.25 -2.69
C ASN A 58 -1.09 11.51 -2.95
N ARG A 59 -0.20 11.06 -2.06
CA ARG A 59 1.24 11.05 -2.25
C ARG A 59 1.72 9.63 -2.31
N GLU A 60 2.73 9.38 -3.12
CA GLU A 60 3.40 8.10 -3.21
C GLU A 60 4.89 8.26 -2.94
N GLY A 61 5.51 7.19 -2.46
CA GLY A 61 6.93 7.19 -2.15
C GLY A 61 7.38 5.99 -1.33
N TRP A 62 8.69 5.94 -1.10
CA TRP A 62 9.34 4.98 -0.23
C TRP A 62 9.06 5.28 1.24
N PHE A 63 8.76 4.24 2.01
CA PHE A 63 8.70 4.30 3.47
C PHE A 63 9.26 3.02 4.07
N SER A 64 9.82 3.12 5.28
CA SER A 64 10.37 1.95 5.97
C SER A 64 9.26 1.08 6.56
N THR A 65 9.41 -0.24 6.36
CA THR A 65 8.51 -1.25 6.94
C THR A 65 8.51 -1.25 8.46
N ALA A 66 9.60 -0.76 9.08
CA ALA A 66 9.74 -0.64 10.53
C ALA A 66 8.74 0.35 11.17
N PHE A 67 8.23 1.31 10.40
CA PHE A 67 7.30 2.34 10.89
C PHE A 67 5.84 2.00 10.65
N VAL A 68 5.54 0.85 10.04
CA VAL A 68 4.18 0.42 9.71
C VAL A 68 3.84 -0.94 10.32
N ARG A 69 2.55 -1.23 10.43
CA ARG A 69 2.02 -2.53 10.84
C ARG A 69 1.01 -3.01 9.81
N GLY A 70 1.19 -4.22 9.30
CA GLY A 70 0.22 -4.83 8.38
C GLY A 70 -1.15 -4.97 9.05
N THR A 71 -2.19 -4.45 8.41
CA THR A 71 -3.57 -4.60 8.89
C THR A 71 -4.14 -5.90 8.33
N LYS A 72 -3.83 -7.04 8.96
CA LYS A 72 -4.60 -8.26 8.68
C LYS A 72 -5.98 -8.02 9.31
N SER A 73 -7.00 -7.80 8.49
CA SER A 73 -8.38 -7.74 8.97
C SER A 73 -8.80 -9.14 9.44
N SER A 74 -8.31 -9.57 10.60
CA SER A 74 -8.92 -10.65 11.36
C SER A 74 -10.10 -10.02 12.07
N ILE A 75 -11.20 -9.87 11.34
CA ILE A 75 -12.52 -9.78 11.97
C ILE A 75 -12.65 -11.09 12.76
N PRO A 76 -12.69 -11.10 14.11
CA PRO A 76 -13.17 -12.30 14.78
C PRO A 76 -14.63 -12.42 14.36
N ALA A 77 -14.94 -13.46 13.59
CA ALA A 77 -16.33 -13.82 13.36
C ALA A 77 -16.96 -14.08 14.74
N CYS A 78 -17.95 -13.28 15.10
CA CYS A 78 -18.89 -13.57 16.16
C CYS A 78 -20.31 -13.50 15.58
#